data_AF-A0A7Y0N359-F1
#
_entry.id   AF-A0A7Y0N359-F1
#
_cell.length_a   1.000
_cell.length_b   1.000
_cell.length_c   1.000
_cell.angle_alpha   90.00
_cell.angle_beta   90.00
_cell.angle_gamma   90.00
#
_symmetry.space_group_name_H-M   'P 1'
#
loop_
_entity.id
_entity.type
_entity.pdbx_description
1 polymer ?
#
loop_
_entity_poly.entity_id
_entity_poly.type
_entity_poly.pdbx_seq_one_letter_code
_entity_poly.pdbx_strand_id
1 'polypeptide(L)' 'MKIQLRKRLGDLLVEEGIVSEEQIQQALNAQRSTGQKLGDALIDLGFITEKQMLDFLSQQLGLPLIDLGRAPVDAE' A
#
# COMPACT_ATOMS: atom_id res chain seq x y z
N MET A 1 3.12 -8.20 -19.12
CA MET A 1 3.88 -8.56 -17.89
C MET A 1 2.93 -9.25 -16.92
N LYS A 2 3.23 -10.49 -16.49
CA LYS A 2 2.46 -11.13 -15.40
C LYS A 2 2.96 -10.54 -14.10
N ILE A 3 2.13 -9.74 -13.41
CA ILE A 3 2.38 -9.41 -12.01
C ILE A 3 2.23 -10.72 -11.24
N GLN A 4 3.35 -11.42 -11.04
CA GLN A 4 3.41 -12.59 -10.19
C GLN A 4 3.27 -12.09 -8.75
N LEU A 5 2.04 -12.04 -8.24
CA LEU A 5 1.73 -11.84 -6.83
C LEU A 5 2.31 -13.03 -6.03
N ARG A 6 3.62 -13.01 -5.78
CA ARG A 6 4.31 -14.09 -5.05
C ARG A 6 4.12 -13.98 -3.53
N LYS A 7 3.63 -12.85 -3.00
CA LYS A 7 3.28 -12.63 -1.58
C LYS A 7 2.14 -11.63 -1.45
N ARG A 8 1.33 -11.71 -0.38
CA ARG A 8 0.23 -10.76 -0.12
C ARG A 8 0.80 -9.44 0.39
N LEU A 9 0.07 -8.34 0.18
CA LEU A 9 0.49 -7.00 0.64
C LEU A 9 0.82 -6.99 2.14
N GLY A 10 -0.05 -7.55 2.98
CA GLY A 10 0.17 -7.59 4.42
C GLY A 10 1.46 -8.32 4.80
N ASP A 11 1.72 -9.47 4.20
CA ASP A 11 2.93 -10.26 4.46
C ASP A 11 4.19 -9.45 4.13
N LEU A 12 4.18 -8.75 2.99
CA LEU A 12 5.31 -7.94 2.56
C LEU A 12 5.54 -6.73 3.47
N LEU A 13 4.47 -6.06 3.91
CA LEU A 13 4.59 -4.92 4.82
C LEU A 13 5.15 -5.34 6.20
N VAL A 14 4.86 -6.56 6.65
CA VAL A 14 5.43 -7.14 7.88
C VAL A 14 6.89 -7.53 7.66
N GLU A 15 7.23 -8.15 6.53
CA GLU A 15 8.62 -8.51 6.20
C GLU A 15 9.55 -7.29 6.13
N GLU A 16 9.06 -6.17 5.62
CA GLU A 16 9.79 -4.89 5.58
C GLU A 16 9.74 -4.12 6.91
N GLY A 17 9.06 -4.64 7.94
CA GLY A 17 8.94 -4.03 9.26
C GLY A 17 8.15 -2.71 9.28
N ILE A 18 7.35 -2.44 8.25
CA ILE A 18 6.54 -1.22 8.13
C ILE A 18 5.32 -1.30 9.06
N VAL A 19 4.77 -2.50 9.23
CA VAL A 19 3.66 -2.80 10.14
C VAL A 19 3.89 -4.12 10.87
N SER A 20 3.25 -4.31 12.02
CA SER A 20 3.28 -5.58 12.76
C SER A 20 2.17 -6.53 12.32
N GLU A 21 2.32 -7.83 12.62
CA GLU A 21 1.25 -8.82 12.40
C GLU A 21 -0.06 -8.43 13.13
N GLU A 22 0.04 -7.84 14.32
CA GLU A 22 -1.11 -7.37 15.09
C GLU A 22 -1.84 -6.23 14.38
N GLN A 23 -1.08 -5.27 13.82
CA GLN A 23 -1.64 -4.17 13.03
C GLN A 23 -2.33 -4.66 11.76
N ILE A 24 -1.74 -5.66 11.07
CA ILE A 24 -2.39 -6.33 9.93
C ILE A 24 -3.71 -6.96 10.37
N GLN A 25 -3.75 -7.66 11.50
CA GLN A 25 -4.96 -8.32 11.97
C GLN A 25 -6.06 -7.31 12.33
N GLN A 26 -5.70 -6.18 12.95
CA GLN A 26 -6.62 -5.09 13.24
C GLN A 26 -7.17 -4.47 11.95
N ALA A 27 -6.31 -4.21 10.96
CA ALA A 27 -6.72 -3.66 9.67
C ALA A 27 -7.59 -4.64 8.86
N LEU A 28 -7.32 -5.95 8.91
CA LEU A 28 -8.18 -6.98 8.30
C LEU A 28 -9.57 -7.02 8.93
N ASN A 29 -9.68 -6.83 10.24
CA ASN A 29 -10.96 -6.75 10.93
C ASN A 29 -11.75 -5.49 10.50
N ALA A 30 -11.09 -4.34 10.42
CA ALA A 30 -11.68 -3.09 9.92
C ALA A 30 -12.07 -3.18 8.44
N GLN A 31 -11.26 -3.84 7.61
CA GLN A 31 -11.58 -4.13 6.22
C GLN A 31 -12.87 -4.96 6.09
N ARG A 32 -13.08 -5.96 6.96
CA ARG A 32 -14.30 -6.79 6.92
C ARG A 32 -15.57 -6.01 7.25
N SER A 33 -15.49 -5.02 8.12
CA SER A 33 -16.65 -4.20 8.50
C SER A 33 -16.97 -3.10 7.48
N THR A 34 -15.95 -2.56 6.80
CA THR A 34 -16.09 -1.43 5.86
C THR A 34 -16.16 -1.85 4.39
N GLY A 35 -15.58 -3.00 4.03
CA GLY A 35 -15.41 -3.44 2.65
C GLY A 35 -14.26 -2.76 1.89
N GLN A 36 -13.47 -1.90 2.56
CA GLN A 36 -12.38 -1.15 1.92
C GLN A 36 -11.14 -2.01 1.65
N LYS A 37 -10.14 -1.47 0.93
CA LYS A 37 -8.89 -2.21 0.71
C LYS A 37 -8.08 -2.25 2.01
N LEU A 38 -7.24 -3.28 2.16
CA LEU A 38 -6.37 -3.42 3.33
C LEU A 38 -5.46 -2.21 3.50
N GLY A 39 -4.92 -1.67 2.41
CA GLY A 39 -4.08 -0.48 2.45
C GLY A 39 -4.81 0.74 3.01
N ASP A 40 -6.04 0.98 2.56
CA ASP A 40 -6.87 2.07 3.06
C ASP A 40 -7.15 1.91 4.56
N ALA A 41 -7.48 0.69 4.99
CA ALA A 41 -7.67 0.39 6.42
C ALA A 41 -6.40 0.61 7.26
N LEU A 42 -5.21 0.29 6.74
CA LEU A 42 -3.95 0.55 7.43
C LEU A 42 -3.68 2.05 7.56
N ILE A 43 -4.07 2.85 6.56
CA ILE A 43 -3.92 4.31 6.57
C ILE A 43 -4.93 4.94 7.55
N ASP A 44 -6.19 4.55 7.49
CA ASP A 44 -7.24 5.07 8.37
C ASP A 44 -6.97 4.78 9.85
N LEU A 45 -6.40 3.60 10.15
CA LEU A 45 -5.99 3.22 11.50
C LEU A 45 -4.67 3.89 11.94
N GLY A 46 -4.01 4.63 11.04
CA GLY A 46 -2.76 5.33 11.33
C GLY A 46 -1.54 4.42 11.47
N PHE A 47 -1.60 3.18 10.97
CA PHE A 47 -0.48 2.24 11.03
C PHE A 47 0.56 2.50 9.94
N ILE A 48 0.14 3.10 8.82
CA ILE A 48 1.02 3.51 7.73
C ILE A 48 0.51 4.82 7.13
N THR A 49 1.42 5.67 6.66
CA THR A 49 1.03 6.87 5.91
C THR A 49 0.82 6.56 4.43
N GLU A 50 0.03 7.38 3.73
CA GLU A 50 -0.17 7.26 2.28
C GLU A 50 1.17 7.33 1.52
N LYS A 51 2.07 8.22 1.95
CA LYS A 51 3.42 8.31 1.37
C LYS A 51 4.21 7.02 1.54
N GLN A 52 4.25 6.44 2.74
CA GLN A 52 4.95 5.17 2.98
C GLN A 52 4.36 4.02 2.16
N MET A 53 3.03 3.98 2.00
CA MET A 53 2.36 3.00 1.15
C MET A 53 2.78 3.17 -0.31
N LEU A 54 2.79 4.40 -0.83
CA LEU A 54 3.22 4.69 -2.19
C LEU A 54 4.69 4.35 -2.42
N ASP A 55 5.58 4.74 -1.50
CA ASP A 55 7.01 4.43 -1.56
C ASP A 55 7.25 2.91 -1.59
N PHE A 56 6.56 2.17 -0.71
CA PHE A 56 6.61 0.71 -0.68
C PHE A 56 6.12 0.07 -1.99
N LEU A 57 4.96 0.51 -2.50
CA LEU A 57 4.41 -0.02 -3.75
C LEU A 57 5.31 0.27 -4.96
N SER A 58 5.91 1.46 -5.00
CA SER A 58 6.86 1.89 -6.02
C SER A 58 8.08 0.97 -6.05
N GLN A 59 8.67 0.70 -4.88
CA GLN A 59 9.81 -0.22 -4.75
C GLN A 59 9.42 -1.64 -5.16
N GLN A 60 8.28 -2.14 -4.70
CA GLN A 60 7.83 -3.50 -4.97
C GLN A 60 7.48 -3.75 -6.45
N LEU A 61 6.95 -2.73 -7.14
CA LEU A 61 6.61 -2.81 -8.55
C LEU A 61 7.76 -2.41 -9.48
N GLY A 62 8.84 -1.82 -8.93
CA GLY A 62 9.95 -1.27 -9.71
C GLY A 62 9.51 -0.09 -10.60
N LEU A 63 8.53 0.68 -10.15
CA LEU A 63 7.95 1.81 -10.90
C LEU A 63 8.26 3.12 -10.20
N PRO A 64 8.73 4.17 -10.89
CA PRO A 64 8.96 5.47 -10.27
C PRO A 64 7.63 6.12 -9.84
N LEU A 65 7.63 6.80 -8.69
CA LEU A 65 6.53 7.69 -8.31
C LEU A 65 6.59 8.98 -9.12
N ILE A 66 5.43 9.42 -9.60
CA ILE A 66 5.27 10.65 -10.36
C ILE A 66 4.23 11.52 -9.65
N ASP A 67 4.60 12.76 -9.36
CA ASP A 67 3.67 13.79 -8.88
C ASP A 67 2.90 14.37 -10.07
N LEU A 68 1.64 13.97 -10.23
CA LEU A 68 0.78 14.41 -11.34
C LEU A 68 0.53 15.93 -11.33
N GLY A 69 0.68 16.62 -10.19
CA GLY A 69 0.55 18.08 -10.12
C GLY A 69 1.74 18.83 -10.70
N ARG A 70 2.87 18.13 -10.91
CA ARG A 70 4.12 18.70 -11.43
C ARG A 70 4.60 18.04 -12.72
N ALA A 71 4.04 16.89 -13.06
CA ALA A 71 4.42 16.14 -14.25
C ALA A 71 3.98 16.89 -15.51
N PRO A 72 4.82 16.91 -16.57
CA PRO A 72 4.37 17.34 -17.88
C PRO A 72 3.37 16.31 -18.40
N VAL A 73 2.09 16.69 -18.41
CA VAL A 73 1.01 15.89 -19.00
C VAL A 73 0.81 16.41 -20.42
N ASP A 74 0.95 15.52 -21.40
CA ASP A 74 0.63 15.86 -22.79
C ASP A 74 -0.89 16.03 -22.89
N ALA A 75 -1.33 17.22 -23.27
CA ALA A 75 -2.74 17.52 -23.48
C ALA A 75 -3.02 17.40 -24.98
N GLU A 76 -3.64 16.30 -25.39
CA GLU A 76 -4.21 16.15 -26.74
C GLU A 76 -5.40 17.10 -26.96
#